data_AF-A0A2V9JIK4-F1
#
_entry.id   AF-A0A2V9JIK4-F1
#
_cell.length_a   1.000
_cell.length_b   1.000
_cell.length_c   1.000
_cell.angle_alpha   90.00
_cell.angle_beta   90.00
_cell.angle_gamma   90.00
#
_symmetry.space_group_name_H-M   'P 1'
#
loop_
_entity.id
_entity.type
_entity.pdbx_description
1 polymer ?
#
loop_
_entity_poly.entity_id
_entity_poly.type
_entity_poly.pdbx_seq_one_letter_code
_entity_poly.pdbx_strand_id
1 'polypeptide(L)'
;QIEWLIEWLSAFGKVSLLVLLIVLAGWFLFKWVERRRFYRLLERSRIAAPELKERLDRGEDVVIVDLRSDLGLRLDGLKIRGAIWIPPQEFEARYKEIPRGRPVVMYCT
;
A
#
# COMPACT_ATOMS: atom_id res chain seq x y z
N GLN A 1 21.57 22.80 50.77
CA GLN A 1 22.01 23.56 49.58
C GLN A 1 22.06 22.74 48.28
N ILE A 2 21.85 21.41 48.27
CA ILE A 2 21.87 20.57 47.05
C ILE A 2 20.45 20.30 46.49
N GLU A 3 19.42 20.45 47.33
CA GLU A 3 17.99 20.26 46.98
C GLU A 3 17.58 20.99 45.69
N TRP A 4 17.95 22.27 45.54
CA TRP A 4 17.60 23.08 44.36
C TRP A 4 18.24 22.56 43.06
N LEU A 5 19.43 21.93 43.14
CA LEU A 5 20.14 21.37 41.98
C LEU A 5 19.47 20.08 41.51
N ILE A 6 18.96 19.27 42.45
CA ILE A 6 18.22 18.03 42.17
C ILE A 6 16.86 18.35 41.56
N GLU A 7 16.14 19.35 42.09
CA GLU A 7 14.88 19.79 41.51
C GLU A 7 15.06 20.31 40.08
N TRP A 8 16.09 21.13 39.86
CA TRP A 8 16.40 21.68 38.54
C TRP A 8 16.76 20.56 37.53
N LEU A 9 17.66 19.63 37.88
CA LEU A 9 18.00 18.47 37.04
C LEU A 9 16.79 17.55 36.78
N SER A 10 15.93 17.34 37.78
CA SER A 10 14.73 16.52 37.62
C SER A 10 13.69 17.16 36.70
N ALA A 11 13.61 18.50 36.69
CA ALA A 11 12.73 19.24 35.79
C ALA A 11 13.17 19.07 34.32
N PHE A 12 14.48 19.14 34.03
CA PHE A 12 14.99 18.87 32.68
C PHE A 12 14.74 17.43 32.24
N GLY A 13 14.90 16.46 33.13
CA GLY A 13 14.64 15.05 32.83
C GLY A 13 13.18 14.81 32.46
N LYS A 14 12.24 15.35 33.25
CA LYS A 14 10.79 15.19 33.01
C LYS A 14 10.33 15.88 31.73
N VAL A 15 10.78 17.12 31.48
CA VAL A 15 10.41 17.87 30.27
C VAL A 15 10.97 17.18 29.02
N SER A 16 12.24 16.75 29.06
CA SER A 16 12.86 16.04 27.93
C SER A 16 12.15 14.72 27.63
N LEU A 17 11.77 13.96 28.66
CA LEU A 17 11.01 12.73 28.51
C LEU A 17 9.62 12.97 27.91
N LEU A 18 8.92 14.01 28.37
CA LEU A 18 7.62 14.41 27.82
C LEU A 18 7.71 14.78 26.34
N VAL A 19 8.69 15.60 25.97
CA VAL A 19 8.93 15.98 24.56
C VAL A 19 9.22 14.73 23.72
N LEU A 20 10.08 13.83 24.21
CA LEU A 20 10.39 12.59 23.51
C LEU A 20 9.12 11.75 23.27
N LEU A 21 8.29 11.57 24.30
CA LEU A 21 7.04 10.82 24.20
C LEU A 21 6.05 11.46 23.23
N ILE A 22 5.94 12.79 23.22
CA ILE A 22 5.07 13.53 22.27
C ILE A 22 5.55 13.35 20.84
N VAL A 23 6.86 13.49 20.59
CA VAL A 23 7.46 13.29 19.27
C VAL A 23 7.24 11.85 18.80
N LEU A 24 7.47 10.87 19.68
CA LEU A 24 7.25 9.46 19.39
C LEU A 24 5.79 9.18 19.07
N ALA A 25 4.86 9.66 19.91
CA ALA A 25 3.42 9.50 19.71
C ALA A 25 2.95 10.18 18.41
N GLY A 26 3.44 11.38 18.13
CA GLY A 26 3.18 12.11 16.89
C GLY A 26 3.68 11.34 15.67
N TRP A 27 4.90 10.77 15.74
CA TRP A 27 5.45 9.92 14.69
C TRP A 27 4.63 8.64 14.49
N PHE A 28 4.24 7.95 15.57
CA PHE A 28 3.38 6.77 15.51
C PHE A 28 2.01 7.10 14.91
N LEU A 29 1.37 8.20 15.34
CA LEU A 29 0.10 8.66 14.79
C LEU A 29 0.22 9.01 13.31
N PHE A 30 1.28 9.72 12.91
CA PHE A 30 1.56 10.05 11.52
C PHE A 30 1.73 8.77 10.67
N LYS A 31 2.57 7.82 11.12
CA LYS A 31 2.77 6.54 10.45
C LYS A 31 1.50 5.70 10.39
N TRP A 32 0.68 5.75 11.43
CA TRP A 32 -0.62 5.07 11.47
C TRP A 32 -1.61 5.65 10.47
N VAL A 33 -1.66 6.98 10.36
CA VAL A 33 -2.49 7.69 9.37
C VAL A 33 -2.00 7.42 7.95
N GLU A 34 -0.69 7.48 7.70
CA GLU A 34 -0.07 7.15 6.41
C GLU A 34 -0.46 5.73 5.98
N ARG A 35 -0.29 4.75 6.89
CA ARG A 35 -0.66 3.36 6.65
C ARG A 35 -2.16 3.19 6.38
N ARG A 36 -3.04 3.81 7.18
CA ARG A 36 -4.50 3.74 6.97
C ARG A 36 -4.98 4.47 5.72
N ARG A 37 -4.31 5.53 5.28
CA ARG A 37 -4.66 6.23 4.03
C ARG A 37 -4.36 5.35 2.82
N PHE A 38 -3.22 4.66 2.82
CA PHE A 38 -2.83 3.75 1.74
C PHE A 38 -3.84 2.61 1.53
N TYR A 39 -4.23 1.90 2.61
CA TYR A 39 -5.22 0.81 2.49
C TYR A 39 -6.61 1.30 2.05
N ARG A 40 -7.07 2.47 2.53
CA ARG A 40 -8.37 3.04 2.14
C ARG A 40 -8.43 3.47 0.67
N LEU A 41 -7.30 3.91 0.11
CA LEU A 41 -7.20 4.23 -1.32
C LEU A 41 -7.37 2.97 -2.17
N LEU A 42 -6.75 1.85 -1.76
CA LEU A 42 -6.86 0.57 -2.46
C LEU A 42 -8.26 -0.04 -2.41
N GLU A 43 -8.97 0.10 -1.28
CA GLU A 43 -10.32 -0.47 -1.11
C GLU A 43 -11.36 0.14 -2.06
N ARG A 44 -11.30 1.46 -2.32
CA ARG A 44 -12.30 2.14 -3.17
C ARG A 44 -12.22 1.77 -4.65
N SER A 45 -11.09 1.26 -5.10
CA SER A 45 -10.82 0.92 -6.50
C SER A 45 -10.94 -0.59 -6.80
N ARG A 46 -11.50 -1.38 -5.88
CA ARG A 46 -11.70 -2.82 -6.07
C ARG A 46 -12.99 -3.12 -6.84
N ILE A 47 -12.88 -4.05 -7.79
CA ILE A 47 -13.99 -4.70 -8.48
C ILE A 47 -14.11 -6.14 -7.96
N ALA A 48 -15.34 -6.63 -7.77
CA ALA A 48 -15.55 -8.02 -7.38
C ALA A 48 -15.25 -8.98 -8.55
N ALA A 49 -14.71 -10.18 -8.28
CA ALA A 49 -14.39 -11.14 -9.33
C ALA A 49 -15.61 -11.54 -10.21
N PRO A 50 -16.82 -11.77 -9.66
CA PRO A 50 -18.00 -12.02 -10.50
C PRO A 50 -18.36 -10.83 -11.39
N GLU A 51 -18.27 -9.60 -10.87
CA GLU A 51 -18.55 -8.38 -11.64
C GLU A 51 -17.56 -8.20 -12.79
N LEU A 52 -16.26 -8.45 -12.54
CA LEU A 52 -15.25 -8.44 -13.59
C LEU A 52 -15.57 -9.48 -14.67
N LYS A 53 -15.96 -10.70 -14.27
CA LYS A 53 -16.32 -11.76 -15.21
C LYS A 53 -17.51 -11.32 -16.08
N GLU A 54 -18.55 -10.74 -15.50
CA GLU A 54 -19.69 -10.23 -16.28
C GLU A 54 -19.28 -9.16 -17.29
N ARG A 55 -18.38 -8.23 -16.92
CA ARG A 55 -17.85 -7.21 -17.84
C ARG A 55 -17.11 -7.84 -19.02
N LEU A 56 -16.27 -8.84 -18.75
CA LEU A 56 -15.55 -9.58 -19.78
C LEU A 56 -16.50 -10.38 -20.68
N ASP A 57 -17.52 -11.02 -20.11
CA ASP A 57 -18.54 -11.77 -20.85
C ASP A 57 -19.40 -10.84 -21.74
N ARG A 58 -19.59 -9.58 -21.33
CA ARG A 58 -20.21 -8.51 -22.15
C ARG A 58 -19.31 -7.96 -23.26
N GLY A 59 -18.03 -8.37 -23.31
CA GLY A 59 -17.06 -7.88 -24.27
C GLY A 59 -16.57 -6.46 -24.01
N GLU A 60 -16.65 -5.97 -22.77
CA GLU A 60 -16.07 -4.68 -22.41
C GLU A 60 -14.54 -4.71 -22.61
N ASP A 61 -13.98 -3.66 -23.21
CA ASP A 61 -12.53 -3.54 -23.45
C ASP A 61 -11.80 -3.14 -22.16
N VAL A 62 -11.53 -4.14 -21.31
CA VAL A 62 -10.83 -3.99 -20.03
C VAL A 62 -9.42 -4.59 -20.14
N VAL A 63 -8.41 -3.85 -19.68
CA VAL A 63 -7.03 -4.37 -19.54
C VAL A 63 -6.91 -5.08 -18.22
N ILE A 64 -6.40 -6.30 -18.25
CA ILE A 64 -6.09 -7.06 -17.05
C ILE A 64 -4.58 -7.08 -16.86
N VAL A 65 -4.10 -6.73 -15.66
CA VAL A 65 -2.68 -6.76 -15.30
C VAL A 65 -2.48 -7.72 -14.13
N ASP A 66 -1.61 -8.70 -14.34
CA ASP A 66 -1.18 -9.67 -13.32
C ASP A 66 0.10 -9.15 -12.66
N LEU A 67 0.01 -8.80 -11.37
CA LEU A 67 1.11 -8.29 -10.55
C LEU A 67 1.73 -9.39 -9.66
N ARG A 68 1.48 -10.67 -9.92
CA ARG A 68 2.11 -11.74 -9.14
C ARG A 68 3.62 -11.81 -9.42
N SER A 69 4.39 -12.17 -8.40
CA SER A 69 5.80 -12.54 -8.58
C SER A 69 5.93 -13.81 -9.43
N ASP A 70 7.12 -14.10 -9.95
CA ASP A 70 7.40 -15.37 -10.66
C ASP A 70 6.96 -16.59 -9.84
N LEU A 71 7.30 -16.59 -8.56
CA LEU A 71 6.88 -17.67 -7.64
C LEU A 71 5.35 -17.77 -7.54
N GLY A 72 4.66 -16.64 -7.41
CA GLY A 72 3.19 -16.61 -7.31
C GLY A 72 2.52 -17.12 -8.58
N LEU A 73 3.04 -16.75 -9.76
CA LEU A 73 2.53 -17.24 -11.04
C LEU A 73 2.74 -18.76 -11.20
N ARG A 74 3.92 -19.25 -10.78
CA ARG A 74 4.28 -20.68 -10.87
C ARG A 74 3.47 -21.57 -9.92
N LEU A 75 3.08 -21.06 -8.75
CA LEU A 75 2.28 -21.80 -7.77
C LEU A 75 0.83 -22.01 -8.23
N ASP A 76 0.20 -20.98 -8.78
CA ASP A 76 -1.19 -21.06 -9.27
C ASP A 76 -1.29 -21.69 -10.67
N GLY A 77 -0.25 -21.56 -11.49
CA GLY A 77 -0.14 -22.18 -12.82
C GLY A 77 -1.11 -21.63 -13.89
N LEU A 78 -2.03 -20.74 -13.52
CA LEU A 78 -3.06 -20.18 -14.41
C LEU A 78 -3.07 -18.65 -14.37
N LYS A 79 -3.35 -18.05 -15.53
CA LYS A 79 -3.50 -16.60 -15.73
C LYS A 79 -4.80 -16.33 -16.48
N ILE A 80 -5.45 -15.21 -16.19
CA ILE A 80 -6.59 -14.77 -16.99
C ILE A 80 -6.13 -14.55 -18.43
N ARG A 81 -6.91 -15.03 -19.40
CA ARG A 81 -6.59 -14.90 -20.83
C ARG A 81 -6.48 -13.42 -21.20
N GLY A 82 -5.40 -13.07 -21.91
CA GLY A 82 -5.14 -11.68 -22.33
C GLY A 82 -4.53 -10.78 -21.25
N ALA A 83 -4.34 -11.27 -20.01
CA ALA A 83 -3.71 -10.45 -18.98
C ALA A 83 -2.22 -10.19 -19.28
N ILE A 84 -1.77 -8.95 -19.06
CA ILE A 84 -0.36 -8.55 -19.14
C ILE A 84 0.28 -8.89 -17.79
N TRP A 85 1.34 -9.70 -17.80
CA TRP A 85 2.06 -10.03 -16.57
C TRP A 85 3.22 -9.07 -16.36
N ILE A 86 3.20 -8.34 -15.25
CA ILE A 86 4.22 -7.39 -14.85
C ILE A 86 4.51 -7.62 -13.37
N PRO A 87 5.61 -8.28 -13.00
CA PRO A 87 5.92 -8.50 -11.59
C PRO A 87 6.20 -7.16 -10.89
N PRO A 88 5.94 -7.05 -9.57
CA PRO A 88 6.03 -5.77 -8.86
C PRO A 88 7.41 -5.12 -8.96
N GLN A 89 8.47 -5.93 -9.06
CA GLN A 89 9.85 -5.46 -9.16
C GLN A 89 10.16 -4.79 -10.51
N GLU A 90 9.42 -5.13 -11.56
CA GLU A 90 9.62 -4.60 -12.91
C GLU A 90 8.57 -3.55 -13.29
N PHE A 91 7.59 -3.30 -12.41
CA PHE A 91 6.45 -2.44 -12.72
C PHE A 91 6.87 -1.03 -13.14
N GLU A 92 7.83 -0.42 -12.45
CA GLU A 92 8.36 0.91 -12.80
C GLU A 92 8.99 0.97 -14.20
N ALA A 93 9.60 -0.12 -14.65
CA ALA A 93 10.20 -0.21 -15.99
C ALA A 93 9.15 -0.50 -17.06
N ARG A 94 8.11 -1.27 -16.72
CA ARG A 94 7.20 -1.92 -17.67
C ARG A 94 5.77 -1.39 -17.67
N TYR A 95 5.40 -0.47 -16.78
CA TYR A 95 4.02 0.06 -16.70
C TYR A 95 3.53 0.68 -18.03
N LYS A 96 4.45 1.10 -18.90
CA LYS A 96 4.15 1.64 -20.24
C LYS A 96 3.57 0.60 -21.20
N GLU A 97 3.69 -0.69 -20.89
CA GLU A 97 3.04 -1.78 -21.63
C GLU A 97 1.50 -1.73 -21.47
N ILE A 98 1.00 -1.10 -20.41
CA ILE A 98 -0.43 -0.99 -20.13
C ILE A 98 -1.07 0.01 -21.11
N PRO A 99 -2.00 -0.41 -21.98
CA PRO A 99 -2.69 0.48 -22.90
C PRO A 99 -3.44 1.58 -22.15
N ARG A 100 -3.26 2.84 -22.59
CA ARG A 100 -3.98 4.00 -22.04
C ARG A 100 -5.37 4.13 -22.67
N GLY A 101 -6.26 4.85 -21.99
CA GLY A 101 -7.58 5.21 -22.51
C GLY A 101 -8.66 4.15 -22.33
N ARG A 102 -8.39 3.08 -21.58
CA ARG A 102 -9.37 2.05 -21.24
C ARG A 102 -9.27 1.62 -19.77
N PRO A 103 -10.33 1.05 -19.17
CA PRO A 103 -10.30 0.59 -17.79
C PRO A 103 -9.20 -0.45 -17.55
N VAL A 104 -8.48 -0.31 -16.45
CA VAL A 104 -7.41 -1.24 -16.04
C VAL A 104 -7.81 -1.91 -14.75
N VAL A 105 -7.75 -3.23 -14.73
CA VAL A 105 -7.98 -4.07 -13.55
C VAL A 105 -6.69 -4.80 -13.24
N MET A 106 -6.14 -4.56 -12.05
CA MET A 106 -4.92 -5.21 -11.59
C MET A 106 -5.27 -6.25 -10.54
N TYR A 107 -4.61 -7.40 -10.56
CA TYR A 107 -4.72 -8.40 -9.51
C TYR A 107 -3.34 -8.85 -9.05
N CYS A 108 -3.24 -9.13 -7.75
CA CYS A 108 -2.08 -9.70 -7.09
C CYS A 108 -2.55 -10.81 -6.15
N THR A 109 -1.61 -11.58 -5.60
CA THR A 109 -1.89 -12.51 -4.49
C THR A 109 -2.21 -11.74 -3.20
#